data_AF-A0A818IP17-F1
#
_entry.id   AF-A0A818IP17-F1
#
_cell.length_a   1.000
_cell.length_b   1.000
_cell.length_c   1.000
_cell.angle_alpha   90.00
_cell.angle_beta   90.00
_cell.angle_gamma   90.00
#
_symmetry.space_group_name_H-M   'P 1'
#
loop_
_entity.id
_entity.type
_entity.pdbx_description
1 polymer ?
#
loop_
_entity_poly.entity_id
_entity_poly.type
_entity_poly.pdbx_seq_one_letter_code
_entity_poly.pdbx_strand_id
1 'polypeptide(L)'
;MLPIVLISKRLISNAIGPLIGLWLIYLEGTVIARSATPLWVLFYGGLGISVGLWVWGRRVIRTIGEDLTKITPSSGFVIEISTAFTVLVASNLSIPISTTHCKVGSVVAIGRVRSKQSVDWSLFRNIIVAWIVTVPVTGGIAAGVMALLRFSFL
;
A
#
# COMPACT_ATOMS: atom_id res chain seq x y z
N MET A 1 -12.01 2.27 15.28
CA MET A 1 -11.06 1.14 15.43
C MET A 1 -11.06 0.19 14.22
N LEU A 2 -12.23 -0.18 13.67
CA LEU A 2 -12.33 -1.00 12.43
C LEU A 2 -11.57 -0.50 11.18
N PRO A 3 -11.58 0.80 10.80
CA PRO A 3 -10.96 1.22 9.53
C PRO A 3 -9.42 1.12 9.53
N ILE A 4 -8.76 1.39 10.67
CA ILE A 4 -7.30 1.29 10.80
C ILE A 4 -6.85 -0.18 10.75
N VAL A 5 -7.62 -1.08 11.38
CA VAL A 5 -7.35 -2.53 11.34
C VAL A 5 -7.55 -3.09 9.93
N LEU A 6 -8.52 -2.60 9.16
CA LEU A 6 -8.71 -3.00 7.77
C LEU A 6 -7.55 -2.56 6.87
N ILE A 7 -7.03 -1.36 7.08
CA ILE A 7 -5.88 -0.84 6.31
C ILE A 7 -4.62 -1.65 6.63
N SER A 8 -4.34 -1.93 7.91
CA SER A 8 -3.17 -2.73 8.29
C SER A 8 -3.30 -4.17 7.76
N LYS A 9 -4.50 -4.77 7.84
CA LYS A 9 -4.75 -6.10 7.29
C LYS A 9 -4.45 -6.19 5.78
N ARG A 10 -4.79 -5.17 5.00
CA ARG A 10 -4.50 -5.15 3.54
C ARG A 10 -3.00 -5.07 3.25
N LEU A 11 -2.26 -4.21 3.94
CA LEU A 11 -0.81 -4.07 3.74
C LEU A 11 -0.05 -5.34 4.13
N ILE A 12 -0.44 -5.94 5.26
CA ILE A 12 0.07 -7.21 5.77
C ILE A 12 -0.23 -8.33 4.76
N SER A 13 -1.46 -8.39 4.22
CA SER A 13 -1.85 -9.41 3.24
C SER A 13 -1.05 -9.30 1.93
N ASN A 14 -0.82 -8.08 1.43
CA ASN A 14 -0.04 -7.88 0.20
C ASN A 14 1.43 -8.31 0.36
N ALA A 15 2.04 -8.06 1.52
CA ALA A 15 3.44 -8.41 1.77
C ALA A 15 3.63 -9.91 2.07
N ILE A 16 2.69 -10.50 2.81
CA ILE A 16 2.83 -11.85 3.36
C ILE A 16 2.14 -12.91 2.50
N GLY A 17 1.22 -12.52 1.62
CA GLY A 17 0.48 -13.42 0.74
C GLY A 17 1.36 -14.42 -0.03
N PRO A 18 2.43 -13.98 -0.72
CA PRO A 18 3.35 -14.89 -1.40
C PRO A 18 4.05 -15.87 -0.45
N LEU A 19 4.42 -15.41 0.75
CA LEU A 19 5.08 -16.23 1.77
C LEU A 19 4.14 -17.32 2.31
N ILE A 20 2.87 -16.97 2.54
CA ILE A 20 1.84 -17.94 2.92
C ILE A 20 1.63 -18.98 1.81
N GLY A 21 1.63 -18.55 0.55
CA GLY A 21 1.53 -19.47 -0.59
C GLY A 21 2.64 -20.52 -0.59
N LEU A 22 3.88 -20.10 -0.39
CA LEU A 22 5.03 -21.02 -0.27
C LEU A 22 4.90 -21.95 0.95
N TRP A 23 4.46 -21.42 2.09
CA TRP A 23 4.28 -22.20 3.31
C TRP A 23 3.20 -23.29 3.15
N LEU A 24 2.07 -22.96 2.52
CA LEU A 24 0.99 -23.91 2.26
C LEU A 24 1.42 -25.01 1.27
N ILE A 25 2.15 -24.65 0.21
CA ILE A 25 2.70 -25.64 -0.74
C ILE A 25 3.67 -26.59 -0.03
N TYR A 26 4.51 -26.06 0.87
CA TYR A 26 5.47 -26.87 1.62
C TYR A 26 4.80 -27.90 2.56
N LEU A 27 3.70 -27.54 3.21
CA LEU A 27 3.01 -28.42 4.16
C LEU A 27 1.98 -29.34 3.51
N GLU A 28 1.15 -28.81 2.63
CA GLU A 28 -0.06 -29.48 2.14
C GLU A 28 0.10 -29.95 0.69
N GLY A 29 1.15 -29.53 -0.02
CA GLY A 29 1.34 -29.81 -1.45
C GLY A 29 0.27 -29.17 -2.35
N THR A 30 -0.64 -28.36 -1.79
CA THR A 30 -1.72 -27.70 -2.50
C THR A 30 -1.81 -26.22 -2.09
N VAL A 31 -2.40 -25.39 -2.97
CA VAL A 31 -2.55 -23.94 -2.75
C VAL A 31 -3.88 -23.59 -2.04
N ILE A 32 -4.68 -24.61 -1.71
CA ILE A 32 -6.01 -24.41 -1.12
C ILE A 32 -5.83 -24.31 0.39
N ALA A 33 -5.93 -23.09 0.92
CA ALA A 33 -5.83 -22.83 2.36
C ALA A 33 -6.97 -23.53 3.12
N ARG A 34 -6.74 -24.77 3.57
CA ARG A 34 -7.61 -25.45 4.54
C ARG A 34 -7.24 -25.10 5.98
N SER A 35 -6.01 -24.66 6.22
CA SER A 35 -5.47 -24.33 7.54
C SER A 35 -5.47 -22.82 7.82
N ALA A 36 -5.68 -22.47 9.09
CA ALA A 36 -5.61 -21.09 9.54
C ALA A 36 -4.15 -20.57 9.43
N THR A 37 -3.98 -19.36 8.91
CA THR A 37 -2.65 -18.73 8.80
C THR A 37 -2.00 -18.59 10.18
N PRO A 38 -0.76 -19.06 10.38
CA PRO A 38 -0.08 -19.00 11.67
C PRO A 38 0.17 -17.55 12.10
N LEU A 39 -0.12 -17.25 13.36
CA LEU A 39 0.00 -15.89 13.93
C LEU A 39 1.43 -15.32 13.85
N TRP A 40 2.46 -16.16 13.95
CA TRP A 40 3.87 -15.75 13.86
C TRP A 40 4.21 -15.10 12.52
N VAL A 41 3.62 -15.59 11.44
CA VAL A 41 3.84 -15.06 10.08
C VAL A 41 3.24 -13.66 9.97
N LEU A 42 2.08 -13.39 10.60
CA LEU A 42 1.50 -12.04 10.68
C LEU A 42 2.38 -11.09 11.50
N PHE A 43 2.93 -11.55 12.63
CA PHE A 43 3.86 -10.75 13.44
C PHE A 43 5.11 -10.36 12.66
N TYR A 44 5.67 -11.31 11.90
CA TYR A 44 6.84 -11.07 11.06
C TYR A 44 6.60 -9.94 10.04
N GLY A 45 5.50 -9.99 9.28
CA GLY A 45 5.23 -8.92 8.32
C GLY A 45 4.80 -7.61 8.97
N GLY A 46 4.13 -7.65 10.13
CA GLY A 46 3.85 -6.45 10.92
C GLY A 46 5.12 -5.72 11.35
N LEU A 47 6.08 -6.45 11.93
CA LEU A 47 7.39 -5.91 12.31
C LEU A 47 8.16 -5.39 11.11
N GLY A 48 8.17 -6.13 10.00
CA GLY A 48 8.83 -5.71 8.75
C GLY A 48 8.28 -4.38 8.22
N ILE A 49 6.96 -4.21 8.20
CA ILE A 49 6.32 -2.95 7.79
C ILE A 49 6.69 -1.81 8.75
N SER A 50 6.64 -2.04 10.07
CA SER A 50 6.99 -1.04 11.09
C SER A 50 8.44 -0.56 10.94
N VAL A 51 9.38 -1.48 10.76
CA VAL A 51 10.81 -1.16 10.56
C VAL A 51 11.01 -0.42 9.24
N GLY A 52 10.40 -0.88 8.15
CA GLY A 52 10.49 -0.22 6.84
C GLY A 52 9.95 1.21 6.85
N LEU A 53 8.80 1.44 7.50
CA LEU A 53 8.23 2.77 7.67
C LEU A 53 9.16 3.67 8.50
N TRP A 54 9.79 3.12 9.54
CA TRP A 54 10.72 3.89 10.36
C TRP A 54 11.97 4.29 9.56
N VAL A 55 12.57 3.37 8.79
CA VAL A 55 13.81 3.64 8.04
C VAL A 55 13.58 4.61 6.88
N TRP A 56 12.59 4.34 6.02
CA TRP A 56 12.39 5.07 4.76
C TRP A 56 11.05 5.80 4.63
N GLY A 57 10.06 5.47 5.44
CA GLY A 57 8.72 6.11 5.38
C GLY A 57 8.75 7.62 5.60
N ARG A 58 9.73 8.12 6.36
CA ARG A 58 9.91 9.57 6.63
C ARG A 58 9.99 10.44 5.38
N ARG A 59 10.60 9.95 4.28
CA ARG A 59 10.67 10.72 3.02
C ARG A 59 9.28 10.87 2.40
N VAL A 60 8.55 9.78 2.29
CA VAL A 60 7.20 9.77 1.70
C VAL A 60 6.24 10.63 2.51
N ILE A 61 6.33 10.58 3.84
CA ILE A 61 5.50 11.41 4.74
C ILE A 61 5.78 12.89 4.52
N ARG A 62 7.06 13.30 4.38
CA ARG A 62 7.41 14.70 4.08
C ARG A 62 6.90 15.15 2.72
N THR A 63 7.09 14.33 1.69
CA THR A 63 6.64 14.65 0.33
C THR A 63 5.12 14.87 0.27
N ILE A 64 4.34 14.06 0.97
CA ILE A 64 2.87 14.23 1.01
C ILE A 64 2.46 15.39 1.94
N GLY A 65 3.13 15.56 3.07
CA GLY A 65 2.73 16.50 4.13
C GLY A 65 3.18 17.94 3.92
N GLU A 66 4.28 18.15 3.22
CA GLU A 66 4.90 19.47 3.05
C GLU A 66 5.02 19.90 1.60
N ASP A 67 5.41 18.98 0.70
CA ASP A 67 5.72 19.31 -0.69
C ASP A 67 4.47 19.29 -1.60
N LEU A 68 3.57 18.33 -1.43
CA LEU A 68 2.37 18.20 -2.27
C LEU A 68 1.33 19.28 -1.97
N THR A 69 1.01 19.48 -0.69
CA THR A 69 0.17 20.58 -0.19
C THR A 69 0.46 20.82 1.28
N LYS A 70 0.37 22.06 1.75
CA LYS A 70 0.59 22.39 3.16
C LYS A 70 -0.57 21.86 4.02
N ILE A 71 -0.34 20.77 4.75
CA ILE A 71 -1.34 20.16 5.63
C ILE A 71 -1.34 20.85 7.00
N THR A 72 -2.48 21.43 7.38
CA THR A 72 -2.78 21.86 8.76
C THR A 72 -3.43 20.72 9.54
N PRO A 73 -3.39 20.71 10.90
CA PRO A 73 -3.99 19.65 11.71
C PRO A 73 -5.47 19.39 11.40
N SER A 74 -6.25 20.44 11.16
CA SER A 74 -7.67 20.34 10.77
C SER A 74 -7.85 19.66 9.41
N SER A 75 -7.07 20.07 8.39
CA SER A 75 -7.10 19.42 7.07
C SER A 75 -6.63 17.97 7.13
N GLY A 76 -5.63 17.65 7.96
CA GLY A 76 -5.14 16.29 8.18
C GLY A 76 -6.23 15.37 8.74
N PHE A 77 -7.03 15.87 9.69
CA PHE A 77 -8.16 15.12 10.23
C PHE A 77 -9.22 14.82 9.16
N VAL A 78 -9.56 15.80 8.33
CA VAL A 78 -10.52 15.60 7.23
C VAL A 78 -9.98 14.64 6.17
N ILE A 79 -8.68 14.72 5.83
CA ILE A 79 -8.00 13.77 4.93
C ILE A 79 -8.15 12.34 5.45
N GLU A 80 -7.88 12.13 6.74
CA GLU A 80 -7.91 10.79 7.34
C GLU A 80 -9.34 10.23 7.38
N ILE A 81 -10.33 11.04 7.76
CA ILE A 81 -11.74 10.63 7.76
C ILE A 81 -12.21 10.31 6.35
N SER A 82 -11.91 11.18 5.37
CA SER A 82 -12.27 10.96 3.96
C SER A 82 -11.66 9.67 3.43
N THR A 83 -10.37 9.45 3.67
CA THR A 83 -9.66 8.23 3.25
C THR A 83 -10.27 6.99 3.92
N ALA A 84 -10.48 7.04 5.23
CA ALA A 84 -11.03 5.93 5.99
C ALA A 84 -12.45 5.59 5.54
N PHE A 85 -13.28 6.60 5.25
CA PHE A 85 -14.64 6.42 4.74
C PHE A 85 -14.63 5.74 3.36
N THR A 86 -13.83 6.25 2.41
CA THR A 86 -13.71 5.63 1.08
C THR A 86 -13.21 4.19 1.18
N VAL A 87 -12.21 3.94 2.02
CA VAL A 87 -11.65 2.59 2.22
C VAL A 87 -12.66 1.63 2.83
N LEU A 88 -13.45 2.10 3.80
CA LEU A 88 -14.49 1.32 4.44
C LEU A 88 -15.61 0.96 3.46
N VAL A 89 -16.11 1.93 2.69
CA VAL A 89 -17.17 1.70 1.69
C VAL A 89 -16.70 0.70 0.63
N ALA A 90 -15.52 0.90 0.04
CA ALA A 90 -15.01 -0.02 -0.97
C ALA A 90 -14.74 -1.43 -0.42
N SER A 91 -14.32 -1.53 0.85
CA SER A 91 -14.12 -2.82 1.51
C SER A 91 -15.44 -3.57 1.73
N ASN A 92 -16.52 -2.86 2.08
CA ASN A 92 -17.85 -3.48 2.18
C ASN A 92 -18.36 -3.97 0.82
N LEU A 93 -18.03 -3.26 -0.27
CA LEU A 93 -18.35 -3.67 -1.64
C LEU A 93 -17.40 -4.75 -2.18
N SER A 94 -16.47 -5.26 -1.37
CA SER A 94 -15.46 -6.24 -1.78
C SER A 94 -14.59 -5.80 -2.96
N ILE A 95 -14.46 -4.50 -3.20
CA ILE A 95 -13.63 -3.95 -4.28
C ILE A 95 -12.19 -3.79 -3.76
N PRO A 96 -11.18 -4.37 -4.44
CA PRO A 96 -9.78 -4.14 -4.09
C PRO A 96 -9.38 -2.73 -4.53
N ILE A 97 -9.13 -1.85 -3.56
CA ILE A 97 -8.65 -0.48 -3.82
C ILE A 97 -7.33 -0.21 -3.10
N SER A 98 -6.55 0.70 -3.68
CA SER A 98 -5.29 1.16 -3.10
C SER A 98 -5.52 2.30 -2.11
N THR A 99 -5.10 2.10 -0.86
CA THR A 99 -5.20 3.12 0.20
C THR A 99 -4.29 4.32 -0.08
N THR A 100 -3.19 4.16 -0.82
CA THR A 100 -2.30 5.26 -1.20
C THR A 100 -2.98 6.22 -2.18
N HIS A 101 -3.72 5.69 -3.16
CA HIS A 101 -4.49 6.50 -4.09
C HIS A 101 -5.62 7.24 -3.39
N CYS A 102 -6.33 6.58 -2.46
CA CYS A 102 -7.35 7.25 -1.66
C CYS A 102 -6.76 8.40 -0.84
N LYS A 103 -5.65 8.17 -0.14
CA LYS A 103 -5.02 9.20 0.70
C LYS A 103 -4.47 10.38 -0.12
N VAL A 104 -3.73 10.11 -1.20
CA VAL A 104 -3.23 11.18 -2.10
C VAL A 104 -4.39 11.93 -2.76
N GLY A 105 -5.45 11.23 -3.17
CA GLY A 105 -6.66 11.85 -3.72
C GLY A 105 -7.35 12.80 -2.73
N SER A 106 -7.52 12.39 -1.47
CA SER A 106 -8.08 13.24 -0.41
C SER A 106 -7.20 14.47 -0.13
N VAL A 107 -5.86 14.30 -0.12
CA VAL A 107 -4.90 15.41 0.04
C VAL A 107 -5.05 16.43 -1.09
N VAL A 108 -5.06 15.98 -2.34
CA VAL A 108 -5.20 16.85 -3.52
C VAL A 108 -6.56 17.54 -3.54
N ALA A 109 -7.64 16.84 -3.19
CA ALA A 109 -8.99 17.41 -3.12
C ALA A 109 -9.07 18.56 -2.11
N ILE A 110 -8.51 18.38 -0.90
CA ILE A 110 -8.52 19.42 0.14
C ILE A 110 -7.62 20.60 -0.23
N GLY A 111 -6.45 20.34 -0.83
CA GLY A 111 -5.62 21.40 -1.40
C GLY A 111 -6.40 22.21 -2.45
N ARG A 112 -7.11 21.54 -3.36
CA ARG A 112 -7.94 22.19 -4.39
C ARG A 112 -9.04 23.07 -3.80
N VAL A 113 -9.72 22.61 -2.75
CA VAL A 113 -10.80 23.34 -2.06
C VAL A 113 -10.27 24.57 -1.30
N ARG A 114 -9.09 24.47 -0.68
CA ARG A 114 -8.52 25.58 0.10
C ARG A 114 -7.99 26.71 -0.79
N SER A 115 -7.30 26.37 -1.89
CA SER A 115 -6.89 27.34 -2.92
C SER A 115 -6.31 26.61 -4.14
N LYS A 116 -6.66 27.06 -5.36
CA LYS A 116 -6.20 26.46 -6.63
C LYS A 116 -4.67 26.41 -6.80
N GLN A 117 -3.92 27.28 -6.11
CA GLN A 117 -2.46 27.36 -6.14
C GLN A 117 -1.77 26.55 -5.02
N SER A 118 -2.52 25.89 -4.14
CA SER A 118 -1.95 25.22 -2.96
C SER A 118 -1.50 23.78 -3.18
N VAL A 119 -1.59 23.28 -4.42
CA VAL A 119 -1.16 21.93 -4.81
C VAL A 119 -0.05 22.02 -5.83
N ASP A 120 1.06 21.33 -5.59
CA ASP A 120 2.12 21.17 -6.58
C ASP A 120 1.71 20.13 -7.65
N TRP A 121 1.30 20.63 -8.82
CA TRP A 121 0.88 19.80 -9.95
C TRP A 121 2.02 19.07 -10.64
N SER A 122 3.25 19.58 -10.57
CA SER A 122 4.42 18.91 -11.12
C SER A 122 4.73 17.66 -10.31
N LEU A 123 4.71 17.80 -8.98
CA LEU A 123 4.91 16.71 -8.04
C LEU A 123 3.79 15.68 -8.16
N PHE A 124 2.52 16.12 -8.20
CA PHE A 124 1.39 15.21 -8.38
C PHE A 124 1.49 14.39 -9.67
N ARG A 125 1.87 15.01 -10.79
CA ARG A 125 2.13 14.31 -12.05
C ARG A 125 3.26 13.29 -11.91
N ASN A 126 4.35 13.64 -11.25
CA ASN A 126 5.48 12.72 -11.01
C ASN A 126 5.04 11.50 -10.19
N ILE A 127 4.16 11.68 -9.21
CA ILE A 127 3.56 10.58 -8.43
C ILE A 127 2.75 9.64 -9.35
N ILE A 128 1.90 10.19 -10.23
CA ILE A 128 1.10 9.39 -11.17
C ILE A 128 2.00 8.60 -12.13
N VAL A 129 3.02 9.25 -12.68
CA VAL A 129 3.99 8.59 -13.57
C VAL A 129 4.70 7.47 -12.81
N ALA A 130 5.12 7.70 -11.56
CA ALA A 130 5.73 6.67 -10.74
C ALA A 130 4.78 5.47 -10.53
N TRP A 131 3.50 5.67 -10.26
CA TRP A 131 2.53 4.57 -10.13
C TRP A 131 2.42 3.74 -11.41
N ILE A 132 2.34 4.39 -12.58
CA ILE A 132 2.26 3.70 -13.87
C ILE A 132 3.55 2.93 -14.16
N VAL A 133 4.72 3.50 -13.87
CA VAL A 133 6.03 2.88 -14.15
C VAL A 133 6.35 1.76 -13.16
N THR A 134 5.92 1.86 -11.90
CA THR A 134 6.23 0.82 -10.89
C THR A 134 5.61 -0.54 -11.21
N VAL A 135 4.42 -0.59 -11.82
CA VAL A 135 3.75 -1.85 -12.19
C VAL A 135 4.53 -2.67 -13.23
N PRO A 136 4.88 -2.15 -14.42
CA PRO A 136 5.64 -2.90 -15.43
C PRO A 136 7.06 -3.19 -14.97
N VAL A 137 7.70 -2.28 -14.23
CA VAL A 137 9.06 -2.51 -13.73
C VAL A 137 9.09 -3.65 -12.72
N THR A 138 8.16 -3.67 -11.76
CA THR A 138 8.08 -4.77 -10.77
C THR A 138 7.69 -6.09 -11.44
N GLY A 139 6.74 -6.07 -12.39
CA GLY A 139 6.39 -7.24 -13.19
C GLY A 139 7.56 -7.79 -14.01
N GLY A 140 8.33 -6.92 -14.65
CA GLY A 140 9.51 -7.29 -15.43
C GLY A 140 10.63 -7.90 -14.57
N ILE A 141 10.89 -7.31 -13.40
CA ILE A 141 11.87 -7.86 -12.44
C ILE A 141 11.41 -9.24 -11.95
N ALA A 142 10.13 -9.38 -11.58
CA ALA A 142 9.58 -10.65 -11.13
C ALA A 142 9.69 -11.74 -12.22
N ALA A 143 9.35 -11.41 -13.46
CA ALA A 143 9.48 -12.31 -14.61
C ALA A 143 10.95 -12.70 -14.86
N GLY A 144 11.88 -11.74 -14.79
CA GLY A 144 13.31 -11.99 -14.96
C GLY A 144 13.88 -12.92 -13.88
N VAL A 145 13.55 -12.67 -12.61
CA VAL A 145 13.97 -13.54 -11.49
C VAL A 145 13.39 -14.95 -11.66
N MET A 146 12.12 -15.07 -12.05
CA MET A 146 11.50 -16.37 -12.29
C MET A 146 12.17 -17.12 -13.45
N ALA A 147 12.51 -16.43 -14.54
CA ALA A 147 13.21 -17.03 -15.67
C ALA A 147 14.60 -17.54 -15.29
N LEU A 148 15.35 -16.78 -14.49
CA LEU A 148 16.65 -17.20 -13.97
C LEU A 148 16.55 -18.42 -13.06
N LEU A 149 15.58 -18.42 -12.13
CA LEU A 149 15.36 -19.58 -11.26
C LEU A 149 15.00 -20.81 -12.09
N ARG A 150 14.10 -20.69 -13.07
CA ARG A 150 13.72 -21.82 -13.94
C ARG A 150 14.92 -22.36 -14.72
N PHE A 151 15.81 -21.51 -15.20
CA PHE A 151 17.01 -21.91 -15.94
C PHE A 151 18.01 -22.69 -15.07
N SER A 152 18.13 -22.34 -13.78
CA SER A 152 19.04 -23.04 -12.86
C SER A 152 18.53 -24.39 -12.35
N PHE A 153 17.22 -24.66 -12.42
CA PHE A 153 16.60 -25.92 -12.00
C PHE A 153 16.25 -26.87 -13.16
N LEU A 154 16.56 -26.47 -14.41
CA LEU A 154 16.52 -27.30 -15.63
C LEU A 154 17.93 -27.80 -15.96
#